data_AF-A0A2N2T262-F1
#
_entry.id   AF-A0A2N2T262-F1
#
_cell.length_a   1.000
_cell.length_b   1.000
_cell.length_c   1.000
_cell.angle_alpha   90.00
_cell.angle_beta   90.00
_cell.angle_gamma   90.00
#
_symmetry.space_group_name_H-M   'P 1'
#
loop_
_entity.id
_entity.type
_entity.pdbx_description
1 polymer ?
#
loop_
_entity_poly.entity_id
_entity_poly.type
_entity_poly.pdbx_seq_one_letter_code
_entity_poly.pdbx_strand_id
1 'polypeptide(L)' 'VMRHCFFPRHLARSGRQTEAAEGIRALVIDKDNAPVWQPARIEDVTPAMVQLFFSSPWPAHSHPLRALA' A
#
# COMPACT_ATOMS: atom_id res chain seq x y z
N VAL A 1 7.15 -5.85 0.16
CA VAL A 1 5.72 -5.71 0.54
C VAL A 1 5.44 -4.38 1.26
N MET A 2 6.03 -4.09 2.43
CA MET A 2 5.73 -2.87 3.20
C MET A 2 5.84 -1.54 2.44
N ARG A 3 6.84 -1.37 1.56
CA ARG A 3 6.98 -0.11 0.79
C ARG A 3 5.77 0.19 -0.11
N HIS A 4 5.14 -0.84 -0.68
CA HIS A 4 3.95 -0.66 -1.52
C HIS A 4 2.73 -0.22 -0.70
N CYS A 5 2.64 -0.58 0.58
CA CYS A 5 1.53 -0.16 1.45
C CYS A 5 1.47 1.36 1.68
N PHE A 6 2.63 2.02 1.71
CA PHE A 6 2.74 3.47 1.97
C PHE A 6 3.03 4.28 0.71
N PHE A 7 3.53 3.65 -0.35
CA PHE A 7 3.86 4.31 -1.63
C PHE A 7 3.38 3.53 -2.87
N PRO A 8 2.08 3.21 -3.00
CA PRO A 8 1.55 2.46 -4.14
C PRO A 8 1.40 3.37 -5.37
N ARG A 9 2.53 3.74 -5.99
CA ARG A 9 2.54 4.54 -7.24
C ARG A 9 1.73 3.88 -8.35
N HIS A 10 1.69 2.55 -8.37
CA HIS A 10 0.93 1.77 -9.33
C HIS A 10 -0.59 1.87 -9.17
N LEU A 11 -1.08 2.37 -8.03
CA LEU A 11 -2.49 2.70 -7.80
C LEU A 11 -2.76 4.20 -7.93
N ALA A 12 -1.78 5.00 -8.36
CA ALA A 12 -1.85 6.46 -8.42
C ALA A 12 -2.22 7.14 -7.09
N ARG A 13 -1.87 6.51 -5.95
CA ARG A 13 -2.15 7.05 -4.61
C ARG A 13 -0.89 7.62 -3.96
N SER A 14 -1.06 8.68 -3.19
CA SER A 14 -0.03 9.30 -2.36
C SER A 14 -0.22 8.91 -0.90
N GLY A 15 0.82 9.03 -0.06
CA GLY A 15 0.89 8.41 1.27
C GLY A 15 -0.31 8.58 2.20
N ARG A 16 -1.06 9.69 2.16
CA ARG A 16 -2.29 9.88 2.97
C ARG A 16 -3.53 9.19 2.41
N GLN A 17 -3.49 8.75 1.17
CA GLN A 17 -4.60 8.17 0.42
C GLN A 17 -4.44 6.65 0.23
N THR A 18 -3.68 5.98 1.11
CA THR A 18 -3.47 4.53 1.04
C THR A 18 -4.27 3.82 2.12
N GLU A 19 -4.62 2.55 1.88
CA GLU A 19 -5.34 1.73 2.85
C GLU A 19 -4.56 1.56 4.17
N ALA A 20 -3.22 1.58 4.11
CA ALA A 20 -2.40 1.54 5.31
C ALA A 20 -2.56 2.81 6.15
N ALA A 21 -2.53 3.98 5.52
CA ALA A 21 -2.76 5.24 6.22
C ALA A 21 -4.18 5.34 6.77
N GLU A 22 -5.16 4.85 6.03
CA GLU A 22 -6.57 4.84 6.44
C GLU A 22 -6.84 3.90 7.61
N GLY A 23 -6.25 2.69 7.59
CA GLY A 23 -6.35 1.77 8.72
C GLY A 23 -5.71 2.34 9.99
N ILE A 24 -4.56 3.02 9.87
CA ILE A 24 -3.92 3.73 10.99
C ILE A 24 -4.80 4.87 11.48
N ARG A 25 -5.38 5.67 10.57
CA ARG A 25 -6.30 6.76 10.92
C ARG A 25 -7.46 6.23 11.75
N ALA A 26 -8.20 5.25 11.22
CA ALA A 26 -9.42 4.74 11.84
C ALA A 26 -9.16 4.01 13.18
N LEU A 27 -8.07 3.25 13.29
CA LEU A 27 -7.80 2.44 14.47
C LEU A 27 -6.98 3.16 15.56
N VAL A 28 -5.99 3.97 15.18
CA VAL A 28 -4.98 4.49 16.10
C VAL A 28 -5.15 5.99 16.35
N ILE A 29 -5.40 6.77 15.29
CA ILE A 29 -5.44 8.24 15.38
C ILE A 29 -6.83 8.71 15.84
N ASP A 30 -7.84 8.50 14.99
CA ASP A 30 -9.20 8.98 15.24
C ASP A 30 -9.98 8.01 16.14
N LYS A 31 -9.60 6.72 16.13
CA LYS A 31 -10.21 5.65 16.93
C LYS A 31 -11.72 5.50 16.71
N ASP A 32 -12.19 5.85 15.52
CA ASP A 32 -13.60 5.76 15.13
C ASP A 32 -14.01 4.34 14.72
N ASN A 33 -13.05 3.44 14.47
CA ASN A 33 -13.26 2.10 13.92
C ASN A 33 -14.07 2.11 12.60
N ALA A 34 -14.00 3.22 11.84
CA ALA A 34 -14.78 3.45 10.63
C ALA A 34 -13.86 3.80 9.44
N PRO A 35 -13.09 2.82 8.92
CA PRO A 35 -12.21 3.06 7.79
C PRO A 35 -12.99 3.25 6.48
N VAL A 36 -12.54 4.20 5.66
CA VAL A 36 -13.06 4.52 4.32
C VAL A 36 -12.13 3.94 3.26
N TRP A 37 -12.32 2.65 2.96
CA TRP A 37 -11.47 1.91 2.04
C TRP A 37 -11.62 2.33 0.57
N GLN A 38 -10.54 2.16 -0.19
CA GLN A 38 -10.51 2.36 -1.63
C GLN A 38 -9.87 1.15 -2.33
N PRO A 39 -10.60 0.40 -3.17
CA PRO A 39 -12.05 0.50 -3.37
C PRO A 39 -12.83 0.09 -2.11
N ALA A 40 -14.10 0.53 -2.02
CA ALA A 40 -14.91 0.38 -0.81
C ALA A 40 -15.34 -1.08 -0.54
N ARG A 41 -15.33 -1.92 -1.57
CA ARG A 41 -15.79 -3.31 -1.52
C ARG A 41 -14.71 -4.24 -2.08
N ILE A 42 -14.68 -5.47 -1.58
CA ILE A 42 -13.63 -6.43 -1.97
C ILE A 42 -13.79 -6.86 -3.45
N GLU A 43 -15.02 -6.90 -3.93
CA GLU A 43 -15.34 -7.29 -5.32
C GLU A 43 -14.79 -6.31 -6.36
N ASP A 44 -14.57 -5.06 -5.96
CA ASP A 44 -14.02 -3.99 -6.81
C ASP A 44 -12.48 -4.07 -6.91
N VAL A 45 -11.85 -4.93 -6.11
CA VAL A 45 -10.39 -5.13 -6.16
C VAL A 45 -10.04 -5.98 -7.37
N THR A 46 -9.48 -5.33 -8.40
CA THR A 46 -9.07 -6.03 -9.62
C THR A 46 -7.75 -6.78 -9.44
N PRO A 47 -7.51 -7.89 -10.18
CA PRO A 47 -6.22 -8.57 -10.17
C PRO A 47 -5.04 -7.64 -10.50
N ALA A 48 -5.24 -6.69 -11.42
CA ALA A 48 -4.22 -5.73 -11.82
C ALA A 48 -3.76 -4.81 -10.67
N MET A 49 -4.66 -4.45 -9.75
CA MET A 49 -4.31 -3.68 -8.55
C MET A 49 -3.37 -4.44 -7.61
N VAL A 50 -3.49 -5.77 -7.58
CA VAL A 50 -2.74 -6.64 -6.65
C VAL A 50 -1.43 -7.12 -7.26
N GLN A 51 -1.40 -7.46 -8.54
CA GLN A 51 -0.22 -8.04 -9.21
C GLN A 51 1.04 -7.20 -9.01
N LEU A 52 0.93 -5.88 -9.04
CA LEU A 52 2.07 -4.96 -8.92
C LEU A 52 2.68 -4.90 -7.52
N PHE A 53 2.00 -5.42 -6.48
CA PHE A 53 2.60 -5.59 -5.14
C PHE A 53 3.70 -6.66 -5.11
N PHE A 54 3.68 -7.60 -6.05
CA PHE A 54 4.69 -8.66 -6.17
C PHE A 54 5.92 -8.21 -6.95
N SER A 55 5.85 -7.09 -7.69
CA SER A 55 7.02 -6.48 -8.31
C SER A 55 7.88 -5.80 -7.25
N SER A 56 9.20 -5.96 -7.34
CA SER A 56 10.12 -5.28 -6.42
C SER A 56 9.94 -3.77 -6.50
N PRO A 57 9.68 -3.07 -5.38
CA PRO A 57 9.53 -1.62 -5.39
C PRO A 57 10.87 -0.87 -5.47
N TRP A 58 11.99 -1.59 -5.49
CA TRP A 58 13.34 -1.03 -5.43
C TRP A 58 14.06 -1.18 -6.77
N PRO A 59 14.60 -0.09 -7.32
CA PRO A 59 15.69 -0.18 -8.28
C PRO A 59 16.86 -1.00 -7.73
N ALA A 60 17.54 -1.77 -8.59
CA ALA A 60 18.63 -2.66 -8.20
C ALA A 60 19.69 -1.99 -7.30
N HIS A 61 20.10 -0.76 -7.64
CA HIS A 61 21.10 0.00 -6.87
C HIS A 61 20.62 0.41 -5.47
N SER A 62 19.32 0.45 -5.23
CA SER A 62 18.70 0.88 -3.97
C SER A 62 18.07 -0.27 -3.18
N HIS A 63 18.18 -1.51 -3.68
CA HIS A 63 17.58 -2.65 -3.02
C HIS A 63 18.21 -2.84 -1.62
N PRO A 64 17.41 -2.92 -0.53
CA PRO A 64 17.94 -2.94 0.83
C PRO A 64 18.78 -4.19 1.11
N LEU A 65 18.51 -5.28 0.39
CA LEU A 65 19.29 -6.51 0.47
C LEU A 65 20.33 -6.65 -0.66
N ARG A 66 20.69 -5.57 -1.36
CA ARG A 66 21.60 -5.66 -2.53
C ARG A 66 22.97 -6.27 -2.24
N ALA A 67 23.41 -6.23 -0.98
CA ALA A 67 24.73 -6.69 -0.53
C ALA A 67 24.68 -8.04 0.19
N LEU A 68 23.51 -8.66 0.28
CA LEU A 68 23.35 -10.01 0.81
C LEU A 68 23.55 -11.00 -0.34
N ALA A 69 24.70 -11.66 -0.34
CA ALA A 69 25.00 -12.82 -1.17
C ALA A 69 24.52 -14.10 -0.46
#